data_AF-A0A5N5NYD8-F1
#
_entry.id   AF-A0A5N5NYD8-F1
#
_cell.length_a   1.000
_cell.length_b   1.000
_cell.length_c   1.000
_cell.angle_alpha   90.00
_cell.angle_beta   90.00
_cell.angle_gamma   90.00
#
_symmetry.space_group_name_H-M   'P 1'
#
loop_
_entity.id
_entity.type
_entity.pdbx_description
1 polymer ?
#
loop_
_entity_poly.entity_id
_entity_poly.type
_entity_poly.pdbx_seq_one_letter_code
_entity_poly.pdbx_strand_id
1 'polypeptide(L)'
;DAEFDNEVRMYNRLRPIQGTVVPVVYGVATGCGEDGREERAPVISNVRGRQLGSISYTEHSLDELRGMVNTALEAIYQLGVSPTDTNLANYLIVGDRVMVIDISLGFRRRILISLITLLSAIGLWLSTISRIRSSGKKT
;
A
#
# COMPACT_ATOMS: atom_id res chain seq x y z
N ASP A 1 -7.25 -17.55 -14.05
CA ASP A 1 -6.97 -16.17 -14.49
C ASP A 1 -5.49 -15.87 -14.31
N ALA A 2 -4.81 -15.42 -15.38
CA ALA A 2 -3.38 -15.15 -15.39
C ALA A 2 -3.00 -13.95 -14.49
N GLU A 3 -3.92 -12.99 -14.30
CA GLU A 3 -3.73 -11.85 -13.41
C GLU A 3 -3.68 -12.31 -11.94
N PHE A 4 -4.67 -13.12 -11.54
CA PHE A 4 -4.71 -13.73 -10.21
C PHE A 4 -3.47 -14.59 -9.91
N ASP A 5 -3.05 -15.42 -10.87
CA ASP A 5 -1.87 -16.27 -10.68
C ASP A 5 -0.59 -15.41 -10.54
N ASN A 6 -0.55 -14.23 -11.17
CA ASN A 6 0.53 -13.28 -10.98
C ASN A 6 0.51 -12.65 -9.59
N GLU A 7 -0.66 -12.25 -9.11
CA GLU A 7 -0.86 -11.70 -7.77
C GLU A 7 -0.37 -12.69 -6.68
N VAL A 8 -0.80 -13.95 -6.77
CA VAL A 8 -0.36 -15.02 -5.84
C VAL A 8 1.15 -15.23 -5.89
N ARG A 9 1.77 -15.20 -7.08
CA ARG A 9 3.24 -15.29 -7.21
C ARG A 9 3.95 -14.13 -6.52
N MET A 10 3.41 -12.92 -6.63
CA MET A 10 4.01 -11.76 -5.98
C MET A 10 3.85 -11.82 -4.47
N TYR A 11 2.67 -12.21 -3.95
CA TYR A 11 2.50 -12.44 -2.51
C TYR A 11 3.45 -13.49 -1.95
N ASN A 12 3.70 -14.58 -2.70
CA ASN A 12 4.68 -15.59 -2.33
C ASN A 12 6.11 -15.01 -2.26
N ARG A 13 6.44 -14.08 -3.15
CA ARG A 13 7.75 -13.40 -3.14
C ARG A 13 7.89 -12.45 -1.95
N LEU A 14 6.79 -11.87 -1.49
CA LEU A 14 6.71 -11.00 -0.31
C LEU A 14 6.68 -11.75 1.02
N ARG A 15 6.67 -13.10 1.02
CA ARG A 15 6.64 -13.93 2.23
C ARG A 15 7.61 -13.49 3.34
N PRO A 16 8.86 -13.07 3.07
CA PRO A 16 9.78 -12.63 4.11
C PRO A 16 9.34 -11.38 4.91
N ILE A 17 8.42 -10.58 4.36
CA ILE A 17 7.98 -9.30 4.96
C ILE A 17 6.49 -9.28 5.30
N GLN A 18 5.79 -10.41 5.13
CA GLN A 18 4.41 -10.57 5.55
C GLN A 18 4.26 -10.40 7.08
N GLY A 19 3.15 -9.82 7.52
CA GLY A 19 2.88 -9.47 8.92
C GLY A 19 3.61 -8.23 9.42
N THR A 20 4.60 -7.74 8.67
CA THR A 20 5.37 -6.53 9.01
C THR A 20 5.06 -5.39 8.05
N VAL A 21 5.30 -5.61 6.76
CA VAL A 21 5.18 -4.58 5.70
C VAL A 21 3.96 -4.83 4.81
N VAL A 22 3.51 -6.06 4.68
CA VAL A 22 2.30 -6.44 3.94
C VAL A 22 1.48 -7.44 4.77
N PRO A 23 0.17 -7.61 4.51
CA PRO A 23 -0.64 -8.62 5.18
C PRO A 23 -0.07 -10.04 5.05
N VAL A 24 -0.35 -10.89 6.03
CA VAL A 24 -0.09 -12.33 5.91
C VAL A 24 -1.09 -12.93 4.93
N VAL A 25 -0.61 -13.76 4.02
CA VAL A 25 -1.46 -14.53 3.09
C VAL A 25 -1.54 -15.96 3.60
N TYR A 26 -2.72 -16.39 4.02
CA TYR A 26 -2.97 -17.74 4.52
C TYR A 26 -3.14 -18.76 3.40
N GLY A 27 -3.52 -18.32 2.21
CA GLY A 27 -3.69 -19.18 1.05
C GLY A 27 -4.66 -18.59 0.03
N VAL A 28 -5.24 -19.46 -0.78
CA VAL A 28 -6.27 -19.11 -1.76
C VAL A 28 -7.54 -19.89 -1.42
N ALA A 29 -8.66 -19.19 -1.34
CA ALA A 29 -9.98 -19.80 -1.28
C ALA A 29 -10.57 -19.90 -2.69
N THR A 30 -11.36 -20.95 -2.92
CA THR A 30 -12.14 -21.14 -4.14
C THR A 30 -13.63 -21.12 -3.80
N GLY A 31 -14.42 -20.53 -4.69
CA GLY A 31 -15.87 -20.40 -4.58
C GLY A 31 -16.54 -20.50 -5.95
N CYS A 32 -17.86 -20.41 -5.97
CA CYS A 32 -18.65 -20.39 -7.20
C CYS A 32 -19.33 -19.03 -7.31
N GLY A 33 -19.07 -18.32 -8.42
CA GLY A 33 -19.72 -17.06 -8.74
C GLY A 33 -21.19 -17.24 -9.12
N GLU A 34 -21.93 -16.14 -9.23
CA GLU A 34 -23.36 -16.16 -9.61
C GLU A 34 -23.60 -16.75 -11.00
N ASP A 35 -22.59 -16.71 -11.88
CA ASP A 35 -22.61 -17.30 -13.21
C ASP A 35 -22.21 -18.80 -13.25
N GLY A 36 -21.97 -19.40 -12.08
CA GLY A 36 -21.57 -20.79 -11.94
C GLY A 36 -20.09 -21.07 -12.20
N ARG A 37 -19.26 -20.04 -12.42
CA ARG A 37 -17.82 -20.20 -12.63
C ARG A 37 -17.05 -20.22 -11.32
N GLU A 38 -15.90 -20.89 -11.33
CA GLU A 38 -14.99 -20.89 -10.19
C GLU A 38 -14.38 -19.49 -10.00
N GLU A 39 -14.56 -18.93 -8.82
CA GLU A 39 -13.92 -17.71 -8.37
C GLU A 39 -12.82 -18.06 -7.35
N ARG A 40 -11.72 -17.31 -7.40
CA ARG A 40 -10.57 -17.50 -6.51
C ARG A 40 -10.25 -16.20 -5.83
N ALA A 41 -9.95 -16.25 -4.53
CA ALA A 41 -9.59 -15.08 -3.75
C ALA A 41 -8.42 -15.39 -2.79
N PRO A 42 -7.42 -14.51 -2.64
CA PRO A 42 -6.43 -14.67 -1.58
C PRO A 42 -7.08 -14.47 -0.21
N VAL A 43 -6.76 -15.36 0.72
CA VAL A 43 -7.18 -15.23 2.13
C VAL A 43 -6.07 -14.49 2.86
N ILE A 44 -6.32 -13.23 3.21
CA ILE A 44 -5.34 -12.34 3.83
C ILE A 44 -5.69 -12.02 5.29
N SER A 45 -4.67 -11.78 6.11
CA SER A 45 -4.85 -11.37 7.49
C SER A 45 -5.56 -10.03 7.57
N ASN A 46 -6.54 -9.92 8.45
CA ASN A 46 -7.14 -8.63 8.78
C ASN A 46 -6.12 -7.76 9.53
N VAL A 47 -5.77 -6.62 8.94
CA VAL A 47 -4.82 -5.67 9.51
C VAL A 47 -5.59 -4.53 10.18
N ARG A 48 -5.43 -4.40 11.50
CA ARG A 48 -6.00 -3.28 12.26
C ARG A 48 -5.03 -2.10 12.20
N GLY A 49 -5.32 -1.15 11.32
CA GLY A 49 -4.56 0.09 11.19
C GLY A 49 -5.45 1.23 10.73
N ARG A 50 -4.85 2.40 10.59
CA ARG A 50 -5.52 3.60 10.05
C ARG A 50 -5.01 3.91 8.66
N GLN A 51 -5.91 4.17 7.72
CA GLN A 51 -5.51 4.55 6.37
C GLN A 51 -4.71 5.84 6.40
N LEU A 52 -3.57 5.86 5.70
CA LEU A 52 -2.67 7.01 5.67
C LEU A 52 -3.39 8.29 5.19
N GLY A 53 -4.31 8.16 4.21
CA GLY A 53 -5.13 9.27 3.75
C GLY A 53 -6.11 9.86 4.79
N SER A 54 -6.33 9.17 5.91
CA SER A 54 -7.27 9.57 6.98
C SER A 54 -6.58 10.16 8.22
N ILE A 55 -5.25 10.22 8.23
CA ILE A 55 -4.49 10.58 9.43
C ILE A 55 -4.29 12.08 9.54
N SER A 56 -4.48 12.59 10.74
CA SER A 56 -4.20 13.98 11.07
C SER A 56 -2.71 14.13 11.40
N TYR A 57 -2.06 15.16 10.86
CA TYR A 57 -0.65 15.52 11.13
C TYR A 57 -0.35 15.89 12.59
N THR A 58 -1.33 15.76 13.49
CA THR A 58 -1.16 15.96 14.92
C THR A 58 -0.54 14.75 15.62
N GLU A 59 -0.63 13.56 15.00
CA GLU A 59 -0.14 12.30 15.60
C GLU A 59 1.23 11.90 15.06
N HIS A 60 1.51 12.24 13.80
CA HIS A 60 2.80 12.00 13.16
C HIS A 60 3.19 13.21 12.33
N SER A 61 4.47 13.58 12.44
CA SER A 61 5.08 14.55 11.55
C SER A 61 5.18 14.00 10.13
N LEU A 62 5.31 14.90 9.16
CA LEU A 62 5.45 14.50 7.77
C LEU A 62 6.70 13.65 7.53
N ASP A 63 7.81 13.98 8.18
CA ASP A 63 9.08 13.26 7.98
C ASP A 63 9.00 11.83 8.54
N GLU A 64 8.30 11.63 9.67
CA GLU A 64 8.02 10.30 10.20
C GLU A 64 7.17 9.47 9.24
N LEU A 65 6.06 10.04 8.73
CA LEU A 65 5.21 9.38 7.75
C LEU A 65 5.99 8.97 6.50
N ARG A 66 6.82 9.89 5.99
CA ARG A 66 7.67 9.65 4.82
C ARG A 66 8.70 8.56 5.09
N GLY A 67 9.32 8.56 6.25
CA GLY A 67 10.27 7.53 6.68
C GLY A 67 9.64 6.14 6.72
N MET A 68 8.44 6.02 7.31
CA MET A 68 7.71 4.75 7.38
C MET A 68 7.32 4.23 5.99
N VAL A 69 6.78 5.10 5.12
CA VAL A 69 6.40 4.73 3.75
C VAL A 69 7.63 4.29 2.95
N ASN A 70 8.74 5.04 3.02
CA ASN A 70 9.96 4.68 2.31
C ASN A 70 10.51 3.33 2.77
N THR A 71 10.52 3.07 4.07
CA THR A 71 10.98 1.80 4.65
C THR A 71 10.14 0.63 4.14
N ALA A 72 8.81 0.78 4.13
CA ALA A 72 7.90 -0.24 3.62
C ALA A 72 8.13 -0.53 2.13
N LEU A 73 8.24 0.53 1.32
CA LEU A 73 8.45 0.37 -0.13
C LEU A 73 9.82 -0.21 -0.45
N GLU A 74 10.87 0.21 0.23
CA GLU A 74 12.22 -0.32 0.04
C GLU A 74 12.24 -1.84 0.29
N ALA A 75 11.62 -2.30 1.38
CA ALA A 75 11.50 -3.72 1.68
C ALA A 75 10.79 -4.52 0.57
N ILE A 76 9.73 -3.95 -0.02
CA ILE A 76 9.02 -4.55 -1.16
C ILE A 76 9.91 -4.58 -2.42
N TYR A 77 10.59 -3.47 -2.72
CA TYR A 77 11.45 -3.35 -3.90
C TYR A 77 12.68 -4.25 -3.84
N GLN A 78 13.28 -4.46 -2.66
CA GLN A 78 14.39 -5.39 -2.47
C GLN A 78 14.01 -6.83 -2.83
N LEU A 79 12.73 -7.18 -2.73
CA LEU A 79 12.19 -8.47 -3.15
C LEU A 79 11.81 -8.49 -4.64
N GLY A 80 12.04 -7.41 -5.39
CA GLY A 80 11.78 -7.32 -6.83
C GLY A 80 10.29 -7.21 -7.18
N VAL A 81 9.48 -6.75 -6.23
CA VAL A 81 8.06 -6.48 -6.40
C VAL A 81 7.84 -4.97 -6.46
N SER A 82 6.90 -4.50 -7.28
CA SER A 82 6.51 -3.10 -7.33
C SER A 82 5.02 -2.98 -7.08
N PRO A 83 4.58 -2.25 -6.03
CA PRO A 83 3.20 -1.83 -5.93
C PRO A 83 2.86 -1.00 -7.17
N THR A 84 1.77 -1.32 -7.86
CA THR A 84 1.35 -0.54 -9.04
C THR A 84 0.32 0.54 -8.71
N ASP A 85 -0.33 0.43 -7.56
CA ASP A 85 -1.22 1.47 -7.04
C ASP A 85 -0.57 2.27 -5.91
N THR A 86 -0.51 3.58 -6.10
CA THR A 86 0.09 4.56 -5.20
C THR A 86 -0.95 5.29 -4.34
N ASN A 87 -2.20 4.83 -4.32
CA ASN A 87 -3.26 5.44 -3.54
C ASN A 87 -2.98 5.33 -2.03
N LEU A 88 -3.09 6.45 -1.30
CA LEU A 88 -2.88 6.52 0.15
C LEU A 88 -3.88 5.68 0.95
N ALA A 89 -5.00 5.28 0.35
CA ALA A 89 -5.94 4.33 0.95
C ALA A 89 -5.35 2.92 1.10
N ASN A 90 -4.31 2.59 0.32
CA ASN A 90 -3.67 1.26 0.30
C ASN A 90 -2.55 1.12 1.34
N TYR A 91 -2.33 2.16 2.16
CA TYR A 91 -1.31 2.20 3.19
C TYR A 91 -1.99 2.37 4.54
N LEU A 92 -1.76 1.42 5.44
CA LEU A 92 -2.23 1.50 6.82
C LEU A 92 -1.06 1.85 7.75
N ILE A 93 -1.26 2.80 8.65
CA ILE A 93 -0.39 2.96 9.81
C ILE A 93 -0.81 1.97 10.88
N VAL A 94 0.16 1.18 11.34
CA VAL A 94 0.00 0.14 12.37
C VAL A 94 1.07 0.37 13.43
N GLY A 95 0.78 1.21 14.43
CA GLY A 95 1.77 1.63 15.41
C GLY A 95 2.82 2.55 14.78
N ASP A 96 4.08 2.11 14.78
CA ASP A 96 5.26 2.82 14.30
C ASP A 96 5.70 2.42 12.87
N ARG A 97 4.83 1.70 12.15
CA ARG A 97 5.11 1.23 10.79
C ARG A 97 3.94 1.44 9.84
N VAL A 98 4.25 1.42 8.56
CA VAL A 98 3.28 1.38 7.47
C VAL A 98 3.19 -0.03 6.91
N MET A 99 1.97 -0.51 6.73
CA MET A 99 1.66 -1.76 6.06
C MET A 99 0.90 -1.46 4.76
N VAL A 100 1.33 -2.05 3.64
CA VAL A 100 0.71 -1.90 2.32
C VAL A 100 -0.32 -3.00 2.13
N ILE A 101 -1.60 -2.65 2.06
CA ILE A 101 -2.74 -3.61 2.09
C ILE A 101 -3.28 -3.99 0.73
N ASP A 102 -3.21 -3.09 -0.25
CA ASP A 102 -3.63 -3.37 -1.61
C ASP A 102 -2.42 -3.18 -2.51
N ILE A 103 -2.01 -4.31 -3.07
CA ILE A 103 -0.94 -4.39 -4.03
C ILE A 103 -1.60 -4.97 -5.28
N SER A 104 -2.15 -4.12 -6.14
CA SER A 104 -2.21 -4.49 -7.55
C SER A 104 -0.76 -4.77 -7.96
N LEU A 105 -0.52 -6.02 -8.38
CA LEU A 105 0.82 -6.59 -8.42
C LEU A 105 1.25 -6.76 -9.88
N GLY A 106 2.10 -5.85 -10.35
CA GLY A 106 2.76 -5.94 -11.66
C GLY A 106 4.23 -6.36 -11.54
N PHE A 107 4.71 -7.20 -12.47
CA PHE A 107 6.14 -7.51 -12.60
C PHE A 107 6.81 -6.48 -13.52
N ARG A 108 7.81 -5.69 -13.06
CA ARG A 108 8.62 -4.85 -13.97
C ARG A 108 10.09 -4.70 -13.57
N ARG A 109 10.96 -4.79 -14.60
CA ARG A 109 12.37 -4.38 -14.63
C ARG A 109 12.46 -2.85 -14.71
N ARG A 110 13.27 -2.22 -13.83
CA ARG A 110 13.65 -0.77 -13.72
C ARG A 110 12.79 0.08 -12.77
N ILE A 111 13.47 0.68 -11.78
CA ILE A 111 12.95 1.10 -10.45
C ILE A 111 12.71 2.62 -10.26
N LEU A 112 13.08 3.51 -11.19
CA LEU A 112 13.20 4.93 -10.80
C LEU A 112 11.91 5.79 -10.84
N ILE A 113 10.84 5.37 -11.54
CA ILE A 113 9.72 6.27 -11.84
C ILE A 113 8.64 6.26 -10.74
N SER A 114 8.25 5.09 -10.23
CA SER A 114 7.14 4.98 -9.26
C SER A 114 7.42 5.65 -7.92
N LEU A 115 8.66 5.59 -7.42
CA LEU A 115 9.04 6.25 -6.16
C LEU A 115 8.97 7.78 -6.27
N ILE A 116 9.41 8.33 -7.41
CA ILE A 116 9.36 9.78 -7.67
C ILE A 116 7.90 10.24 -7.79
N THR A 117 7.06 9.49 -8.51
CA THR A 117 5.64 9.84 -8.68
C THR A 117 4.88 9.77 -7.36
N LEU A 118 5.10 8.74 -6.54
CA LEU A 118 4.46 8.63 -5.22
C LEU A 118 4.93 9.72 -4.26
N LEU A 119 6.24 9.99 -4.17
CA LEU A 119 6.76 11.08 -3.34
C LEU A 119 6.25 12.45 -3.80
N SER A 120 6.08 12.63 -5.11
CA SER A 120 5.50 13.85 -5.69
C SER A 120 4.01 13.96 -5.39
N ALA A 121 3.24 12.87 -5.50
CA ALA A 121 1.81 12.84 -5.19
C ALA A 121 1.55 13.08 -3.69
N ILE A 122 2.37 12.48 -2.82
CA ILE A 122 2.40 12.78 -1.39
C ILE A 122 2.68 14.27 -1.21
N GLY A 123 3.78 14.81 -1.76
CA GLY A 123 4.10 16.24 -1.66
C GLY A 123 2.97 17.17 -2.14
N LEU A 124 2.33 16.85 -3.27
CA LEU A 124 1.26 17.67 -3.85
C LEU A 124 -0.01 17.63 -3.00
N TRP A 125 -0.41 16.44 -2.54
CA TRP A 125 -1.57 16.26 -1.67
C TRP A 125 -1.40 17.00 -0.33
N LEU A 126 -0.21 16.89 0.27
CA LEU A 126 0.17 17.59 1.49
C LEU A 126 0.16 19.11 1.32
N SER A 127 0.67 19.62 0.19
CA SER A 127 0.67 21.05 -0.12
C SER A 127 -0.76 21.61 -0.26
N THR A 128 -1.67 20.80 -0.81
CA THR A 128 -3.08 21.16 -1.02
C THR A 128 -3.82 21.26 0.32
N ILE A 129 -3.61 20.30 1.23
CA ILE A 129 -4.23 20.31 2.56
C ILE A 129 -3.71 21.46 3.43
N SER A 130 -2.40 21.75 3.39
CA SER A 130 -1.82 22.90 4.09
C SER A 130 -2.42 24.23 3.61
N ARG A 131 -2.63 24.38 2.29
CA ARG A 131 -3.25 25.56 1.69
C ARG A 131 -4.68 25.77 2.16
N ILE A 132 -5.50 24.72 2.19
CA ILE A 132 -6.90 24.75 2.67
C ILE A 132 -6.97 25.16 4.15
N ARG A 133 -6.05 24.69 5.00
CA ARG A 133 -5.96 25.11 6.41
C ARG A 133 -5.52 26.56 6.59
N SER A 134 -4.66 27.07 5.71
CA SER A 134 -4.22 28.48 5.76
C SER A 134 -5.28 29.48 5.29
N SER A 135 -6.14 29.08 4.34
CA SER A 135 -7.24 29.93 3.85
C SER A 135 -8.43 29.99 4.81
N GLY A 136 -8.61 28.98 5.68
CA GLY A 136 -9.63 29.00 6.74
C GLY A 136 -9.32 29.86 7.97
N LYS A 137 -8.14 30.51 8.01
CA LYS A 137 -7.71 31.43 9.08
C LYS A 137 -7.79 32.91 8.72
N LYS A 138 -8.31 33.26 7.54
CA LYS A 138 -8.61 34.65 7.20
C LYS A 138 -10.10 34.91 7.39
N THR A 139 -10.44 35.34 8.60
CA THR A 139 -11.54 36.28 8.85
C THR A 139 -11.39 37.52 8.00
#